data_AF-A0A1L7N9Y0-F1
#
_entry.id   AF-A0A1L7N9Y0-F1
#
_cell.length_a   1.000
_cell.length_b   1.000
_cell.length_c   1.000
_cell.angle_alpha   90.00
_cell.angle_beta   90.00
_cell.angle_gamma   90.00
#
_symmetry.space_group_name_H-M   'P 1'
#
loop_
_entity.id
_entity.type
_entity.pdbx_description
1 polymer ?
#
loop_
_entity_poly.entity_id
_entity_poly.type
_entity_poly.pdbx_seq_one_letter_code
_entity_poly.pdbx_strand_id
1 'polypeptide(L)' 'MKKLVPDPQDLLRVQPGIPIDDAYEQVSILLSYIKHLLREGDMEDDHKFLGAADYLTALAKALMNEVELTKNTLR' A
#
# COMPACT_ATOMS: atom_id res chain seq x y z
N MET A 1 29.97 0.89 1.67
CA MET A 1 28.74 0.07 1.49
C MET A 1 27.54 1.01 1.45
N LYS A 2 26.89 1.18 0.29
CA LYS A 2 25.58 1.84 0.23
C LYS A 2 24.61 0.89 0.92
N LYS A 3 23.97 1.30 2.03
CA LYS A 3 22.83 0.54 2.58
C LYS A 3 21.79 0.48 1.46
N LEU A 4 21.53 -0.70 0.93
CA LEU A 4 20.37 -0.92 0.08
C LEU A 4 19.18 -0.78 1.02
N VAL A 5 18.48 0.36 0.94
CA VAL A 5 17.16 0.46 1.55
C VAL A 5 16.31 -0.51 0.74
N PRO A 6 15.77 -1.58 1.36
CA PRO A 6 14.95 -2.54 0.63
C PRO A 6 13.74 -1.83 0.03
N ASP A 7 13.34 -2.24 -1.18
CA ASP A 7 12.11 -1.75 -1.78
C ASP A 7 10.95 -2.12 -0.82
N PRO A 8 9.99 -1.23 -0.54
CA PRO A 8 8.81 -1.59 0.25
C PRO A 8 8.12 -2.87 -0.23
N GLN A 9 8.20 -3.20 -1.53
CA GLN A 9 7.72 -4.45 -2.10
C GLN A 9 8.39 -5.69 -1.52
N ASP A 10 9.68 -5.60 -1.18
CA ASP A 10 10.44 -6.72 -0.61
C ASP A 10 10.13 -6.96 0.87
N LEU A 11 9.44 -6.02 1.52
CA LEU A 11 9.13 -6.07 2.94
C LEU A 11 7.73 -6.61 3.26
N LEU A 12 6.86 -6.72 2.25
CA LEU A 12 5.44 -7.02 2.45
C LEU A 12 5.09 -8.37 1.84
N ARG A 13 4.44 -9.22 2.64
CA ARG A 13 3.91 -10.52 2.20
C ARG A 13 2.49 -10.75 2.70
N VAL A 14 1.65 -11.34 1.84
CA VAL A 14 0.37 -11.92 2.30
C VAL A 14 0.70 -13.14 3.13
N GLN A 15 0.17 -13.21 4.36
CA GLN A 15 0.43 -14.34 5.25
C GLN A 15 -0.24 -15.61 4.71
N PRO A 16 0.43 -16.78 4.82
CA PRO A 16 -0.17 -18.05 4.40
C PRO A 16 -1.49 -18.32 5.11
N GLY A 17 -2.47 -18.84 4.38
CA GLY A 17 -3.79 -19.19 4.91
C GLY A 17 -4.78 -18.02 5.01
N ILE A 18 -4.37 -16.79 4.69
CA ILE A 18 -5.28 -15.65 4.57
C ILE A 18 -5.97 -15.72 3.20
N PRO A 19 -7.32 -15.66 3.14
CA PRO A 19 -8.05 -15.54 1.88
C PRO A 19 -7.60 -14.29 1.11
N ILE A 20 -7.40 -14.45 -0.21
CA ILE A 20 -6.89 -13.35 -1.03
C ILE A 20 -7.86 -12.18 -1.10
N ASP A 21 -9.17 -12.45 -1.03
CA ASP A 21 -10.23 -11.43 -1.03
C ASP A 21 -10.16 -10.54 0.21
N ASP A 22 -9.86 -11.12 1.38
CA ASP A 22 -9.65 -10.35 2.62
C ASP A 22 -8.45 -9.40 2.48
N ALA A 23 -7.38 -9.84 1.79
CA ALA A 23 -6.23 -8.99 1.51
C ALA A 23 -6.58 -7.84 0.55
N TYR A 24 -7.38 -8.09 -0.48
CA TYR A 24 -7.91 -7.03 -1.37
C TYR A 24 -8.78 -6.02 -0.62
N GLU A 25 -9.59 -6.48 0.34
CA GLU A 25 -10.42 -5.60 1.15
C GLU A 25 -9.55 -4.62 1.97
N GLN A 26 -8.48 -5.11 2.61
CA GLN A 26 -7.55 -4.25 3.35
C GLN A 26 -6.89 -3.19 2.45
N VAL A 27 -6.49 -3.55 1.23
CA VAL A 27 -5.95 -2.59 0.24
C VAL A 27 -7.01 -1.54 -0.12
N SER A 28 -8.27 -1.96 -0.29
CA SER A 28 -9.36 -1.06 -0.64
C SER A 28 -9.67 -0.06 0.48
N ILE A 29 -9.66 -0.51 1.74
CA ILE A 29 -9.78 0.35 2.93
C ILE A 29 -8.64 1.36 2.97
N LEU A 30 -7.39 0.92 2.79
CA LEU A 30 -6.23 1.82 2.78
C LEU A 30 -6.35 2.90 1.69
N LEU A 31 -6.77 2.52 0.48
CA LEU A 31 -6.99 3.47 -0.62
C LEU A 31 -8.07 4.51 -0.29
N SER A 32 -9.09 4.15 0.51
CA SER A 32 -10.10 5.11 0.98
C SER A 32 -9.49 6.19 1.89
N TYR A 33 -8.58 5.81 2.80
CA TYR A 33 -7.89 6.75 3.68
C TYR A 33 -6.91 7.64 2.92
N ILE A 34 -6.17 7.08 1.96
CA ILE A 34 -5.27 7.85 1.08
C ILE A 34 -6.06 8.94 0.34
N LYS A 35 -7.23 8.60 -0.22
CA LYS A 35 -8.09 9.59 -0.90
C LYS A 35 -8.53 10.71 0.04
N HIS A 36 -8.84 10.39 1.29
CA HIS A 36 -9.20 11.41 2.28
C HIS A 36 -8.00 12.31 2.61
N LEU A 37 -6.82 11.74 2.85
CA LEU A 37 -5.60 12.50 3.12
C LEU A 37 -5.21 13.43 1.96
N LEU A 38 -5.33 12.96 0.71
CA LEU A 38 -5.09 13.80 -0.47
C LEU A 38 -6.05 14.99 -0.50
N ARG A 39 -7.33 14.74 -0.25
CA ARG A 39 -8.35 15.80 -0.24
C ARG A 39 -8.09 16.83 0.85
N GLU A 40 -7.89 16.40 2.09
CA GLU A 40 -7.67 17.33 3.21
C GLU A 40 -6.32 18.06 3.06
N GLY A 41 -5.28 17.37 2.59
CA GLY A 41 -3.98 17.97 2.34
C GLY A 41 -4.01 19.04 1.24
N ASP A 42 -4.78 18.81 0.17
CA ASP A 42 -4.97 19.79 -0.90
C ASP A 42 -5.82 20.98 -0.44
N MET A 43 -6.89 20.73 0.33
CA MET A 43 -7.77 21.79 0.85
C MET A 43 -7.07 22.73 1.82
N GLU A 44 -6.18 22.21 2.68
CA GLU A 44 -5.53 22.96 3.75
C GLU A 44 -4.06 23.37 3.43
N ASP A 45 -3.58 23.08 2.21
CA ASP A 45 -2.16 23.20 1.83
C ASP A 45 -1.21 22.48 2.82
N ASP A 46 -1.69 21.38 3.42
CA ASP A 46 -0.93 20.59 4.39
C ASP A 46 -0.03 19.57 3.68
N HIS A 47 1.20 19.98 3.44
CA HIS A 47 2.23 19.14 2.83
C HIS A 47 2.53 17.84 3.61
N LYS A 48 2.22 17.75 4.91
CA LYS A 48 2.40 16.50 5.66
C LYS A 48 1.32 15.49 5.31
N PHE A 49 0.08 15.93 5.11
CA PHE A 49 -0.99 15.05 4.64
C PHE A 49 -0.73 14.55 3.21
N LEU A 50 -0.27 15.44 2.33
CA LEU A 50 0.13 15.07 0.97
C LEU A 50 1.31 14.08 0.99
N GLY A 51 2.37 14.37 1.77
CA GLY A 51 3.52 13.46 1.89
C GLY A 51 3.16 12.10 2.51
N ALA A 52 2.25 12.07 3.49
CA ALA A 52 1.73 10.83 4.06
C ALA A 52 0.93 10.02 3.02
N ALA A 53 0.07 10.69 2.24
CA ALA A 53 -0.69 10.06 1.18
C ALA A 53 0.22 9.48 0.09
N ASP A 54 1.28 10.19 -0.30
CA ASP A 54 2.27 9.70 -1.27
C ASP A 54 2.98 8.44 -0.77
N TYR A 55 3.48 8.48 0.47
CA TYR A 55 4.14 7.33 1.09
C TYR A 55 3.20 6.12 1.17
N LEU A 56 1.97 6.32 1.66
CA LEU A 56 0.98 5.26 1.79
C LEU A 56 0.51 4.74 0.42
N THR A 57 0.50 5.58 -0.62
CA THR A 57 0.22 5.15 -1.99
C THR A 57 1.29 4.20 -2.51
N ALA A 58 2.57 4.47 -2.24
CA ALA A 58 3.65 3.56 -2.58
C ALA A 58 3.49 2.20 -1.86
N LEU A 59 3.09 2.24 -0.59
CA LEU A 59 2.83 1.02 0.18
C LEU A 59 1.61 0.24 -0.33
N ALA A 60 0.53 0.93 -0.69
CA ALA A 60 -0.67 0.31 -1.25
C ALA A 60 -0.36 -0.39 -2.59
N LYS A 61 0.48 0.22 -3.44
CA LYS A 61 0.96 -0.42 -4.68
C LYS A 61 1.77 -1.67 -4.39
N ALA A 62 2.67 -1.61 -3.41
CA ALA A 62 3.45 -2.77 -3.00
C ALA A 62 2.58 -3.93 -2.49
N LEU A 63 1.58 -3.63 -1.66
CA LEU A 63 0.61 -4.61 -1.19
C LEU A 63 -0.19 -5.22 -2.34
N MET A 64 -0.70 -4.39 -3.25
CA MET A 64 -1.46 -4.87 -4.41
C MET A 64 -0.61 -5.80 -5.30
N ASN A 65 0.65 -5.45 -5.54
CA ASN A 65 1.57 -6.31 -6.29
C ASN A 65 1.73 -7.67 -5.62
N GLU A 66 1.94 -7.71 -4.30
CA GLU A 66 2.08 -8.97 -3.57
C GLU A 66 0.80 -9.81 -3.57
N VAL A 67 -0.38 -9.18 -3.47
CA VAL A 67 -1.68 -9.86 -3.58
C VAL A 67 -1.82 -10.52 -4.97
N GLU A 68 -1.50 -9.79 -6.04
CA GLU A 68 -1.54 -10.33 -7.41
C GLU A 68 -0.54 -11.48 -7.62
N LEU A 69 0.69 -11.35 -7.09
CA LEU A 69 1.70 -12.42 -7.15
C LEU A 69 1.24 -13.68 -6.41
N THR A 70 0.67 -13.51 -5.21
CA THR A 70 0.15 -14.61 -4.39
C THR A 70 -0.99 -15.34 -5.11
N LYS A 71 -1.95 -14.58 -5.67
CA LYS A 71 -3.05 -15.12 -6.45
C LYS A 71 -2.59 -15.93 -7.67
N ASN A 72 -1.57 -15.44 -8.38
CA ASN A 72 -1.03 -16.11 -9.56
C ASN A 72 -0.23 -17.37 -9.21
N THR A 73 0.33 -17.46 -8.00
CA THR A 73 1.05 -18.65 -7.51
C THR A 73 0.11 -19.74 -7.01
N LEU A 74 -1.14 -19.38 -6.66
CA LEU A 74 -2.18 -20.32 -6.23
C LEU A 74 -3.00 -20.92 -7.40
N ARG A 75 -2.71 -20.54 -8.65
CA ARG A 75 -3.31 -21.12 -9.87
C ARG A 75 -2.42 -22.21 -10.45
#